data_AF-A0AAX2QQH6-F1
#
_entry.id   AF-A0AAX2QQH6-F1
#
_cell.length_a   1.000
_cell.length_b   1.000
_cell.length_c   1.000
_cell.angle_alpha   90.00
_cell.angle_beta   90.00
_cell.angle_gamma   90.00
#
_symmetry.space_group_name_H-M   'P 1'
#
loop_
_entity.id
_entity.type
_entity.pdbx_description
1 polymer ?
#
loop_
_entity_poly.entity_id
_entity_poly.type
_entity_poly.pdbx_seq_one_letter_code
_entity_poly.pdbx_strand_id
1 'polypeptide(L)'
;MLLGSQTLAITNANDTFAGVIGGTGGLTVTGGSQTLSGVNTYTGATTVSSGRLAVNGSITSPVTTSGTGILGGTGTIVGDVTNAGTIAPGNSIGTLTVAGNYTGTGGTLEIETVLGGDASPSDRLVVTGNTAGTTNVTVVNLGGGGAQTVEGIKIIDVGGISAGNFSLLGGYVFEGDQAVVAGAYAYRLYQGGVSTPADGDWYLRSTELDAAGAAIGPIYAPGVPVYEAYAGVLQSLNEFGTLRQRTGGWMVDGDRSADQDGNTAANGIQTRIGGNRSHFEPESSTTGTEYDVDNWTLQAGVDGVLRESEAGALIGGINFHMNTASADISSRFGKGDIDTTGYGFDGTLTWYGKSGFYVDTQAAVTWYDSDLRSSTLQTSLADGNDGFGYGFSVEAGQKIALTSQWSLTPQAQLAYSSVRFDSFTDAYGADVSLDDGDSLTGRLGISADFDSEWKDASGKTSRSRVYGIANLYYDFLDGSDVDVSGTSVVSENQAIWGGLGVGGSLSWSDERYAAHGEAFARTSLEDFGDSNAVGAKIGLSVKW
;
A
#
# COMPACT_ATOMS: atom_id res chain seq x y z
N MET A 1 37.05 46.93 2.77
CA MET A 1 36.22 47.97 3.41
C MET A 1 36.56 48.02 4.89
N LEU A 2 36.88 49.19 5.43
CA LEU A 2 37.11 49.36 6.87
C LEU A 2 35.93 50.13 7.47
N LEU A 3 35.23 49.54 8.43
CA LEU A 3 34.02 50.11 9.03
C LEU A 3 34.32 51.16 10.12
N GLY A 4 35.52 51.14 10.70
CA GLY A 4 35.74 51.83 11.98
C GLY A 4 34.80 51.24 13.03
N SER A 5 34.06 52.08 13.77
CA SER A 5 33.02 51.68 14.72
C SER A 5 31.59 51.75 14.18
N GLN A 6 31.41 51.96 12.87
CA GLN A 6 30.09 52.17 12.25
C GLN A 6 29.46 50.85 11.79
N THR A 7 28.13 50.78 11.76
CA THR A 7 27.41 49.62 11.22
C THR A 7 27.14 49.80 9.73
N LEU A 8 27.52 48.82 8.92
CA LEU A 8 27.12 48.74 7.52
C LEU A 8 25.71 48.17 7.42
N ALA A 9 24.79 48.87 6.77
CA ALA A 9 23.44 48.38 6.48
C ALA A 9 23.32 47.93 5.01
N ILE A 10 22.91 46.69 4.80
CA ILE A 10 22.59 46.09 3.51
C ILE A 10 21.08 45.90 3.44
N THR A 11 20.43 46.56 2.48
CA THR A 11 18.97 46.60 2.40
C THR A 11 18.40 45.93 1.15
N ASN A 12 19.21 45.75 0.10
CA ASN A 12 18.77 45.16 -1.17
C ASN A 12 19.95 44.65 -2.02
N ALA A 13 20.90 43.93 -1.41
CA ALA A 13 22.00 43.34 -2.16
C ALA A 13 21.51 42.22 -3.10
N ASN A 14 22.28 41.92 -4.14
CA ASN A 14 22.08 40.75 -5.00
C ASN A 14 23.42 40.37 -5.67
N ASP A 15 24.47 40.27 -4.85
CA ASP A 15 25.84 40.10 -5.35
C ASP A 15 26.73 39.30 -4.39
N THR A 16 27.98 39.11 -4.82
CA THR A 16 29.05 38.52 -4.02
C THR A 16 30.13 39.56 -3.75
N PHE A 17 30.41 39.78 -2.46
CA PHE A 17 31.54 40.58 -2.01
C PHE A 17 32.72 39.68 -1.65
N ALA A 18 33.75 39.69 -2.50
CA ALA A 18 34.98 38.92 -2.31
C ALA A 18 36.06 39.65 -1.50
N GLY A 19 35.84 40.92 -1.16
CA GLY A 19 36.78 41.71 -0.37
C GLY A 19 36.73 41.37 1.13
N VAL A 20 37.53 42.11 1.90
CA VAL A 20 37.54 42.04 3.36
C VAL A 20 36.80 43.23 3.95
N ILE A 21 35.78 42.99 4.77
CA ILE A 21 35.21 43.96 5.69
C ILE A 21 35.94 43.82 7.03
N GLY A 22 36.52 44.91 7.55
CA GLY A 22 37.25 44.93 8.82
C GLY A 22 36.88 46.13 9.70
N GLY A 23 37.25 46.11 10.98
CA GLY A 23 36.94 47.16 11.96
C GLY A 23 36.15 46.65 13.17
N THR A 24 35.74 47.53 14.07
CA THR A 24 34.96 47.18 15.27
C THR A 24 33.45 47.39 15.09
N GLY A 25 33.04 47.97 13.96
CA GLY A 25 31.66 48.16 13.55
C GLY A 25 30.96 46.87 13.11
N GLY A 26 29.63 46.91 13.03
CA GLY A 26 28.79 45.75 12.74
C GLY A 26 28.26 45.70 11.30
N LEU A 27 27.44 44.68 11.04
CA LEU A 27 26.72 44.48 9.78
C LEU A 27 25.24 44.27 10.05
N THR A 28 24.36 44.90 9.30
CA THR A 28 22.92 44.65 9.37
C THR A 28 22.38 44.36 7.98
N VAL A 29 21.71 43.23 7.82
CA VAL A 29 21.04 42.81 6.59
C VAL A 29 19.53 42.83 6.82
N THR A 30 18.82 43.64 6.05
CA THR A 30 17.37 43.82 6.16
C THR A 30 16.64 43.55 4.84
N GLY A 31 17.31 42.95 3.85
CA GLY A 31 16.74 42.64 2.55
C GLY A 31 17.79 42.31 1.49
N GLY A 32 17.34 41.72 0.39
CA GLY A 32 18.21 41.22 -0.68
C GLY A 32 18.96 39.93 -0.32
N SER A 33 19.93 39.55 -1.14
CA SER A 33 20.83 38.42 -0.95
C SER A 33 22.28 38.88 -1.10
N GLN A 34 23.04 38.86 -0.01
CA GLN A 34 24.47 39.17 0.00
C GLN A 34 25.27 37.89 0.22
N THR A 35 26.21 37.61 -0.66
CA THR A 35 27.25 36.61 -0.41
C THR A 35 28.55 37.28 0.03
N LEU A 36 29.16 36.81 1.12
CA LEU A 36 30.50 37.18 1.56
C LEU A 36 31.45 35.99 1.31
N SER A 37 32.32 36.10 0.30
CA SER A 37 33.29 35.04 -0.04
C SER A 37 34.69 35.29 0.49
N GLY A 38 35.00 36.53 0.92
CA GLY A 38 36.27 36.88 1.55
C GLY A 38 36.36 36.54 3.04
N VAL A 39 37.54 36.74 3.61
CA VAL A 39 37.80 36.61 5.07
C VAL A 39 37.50 37.95 5.72
N ASN A 40 36.30 38.11 6.27
CA ASN A 40 35.87 39.36 6.91
C ASN A 40 36.24 39.35 8.39
N THR A 41 36.95 40.38 8.82
CA THR A 41 37.58 40.48 10.15
C THR A 41 36.93 41.52 11.05
N TYR A 42 35.76 42.05 10.67
CA TYR A 42 35.02 42.98 11.51
C TYR A 42 34.44 42.26 12.73
N THR A 43 34.42 42.93 13.89
CA THR A 43 34.04 42.31 15.18
C THR A 43 32.73 42.80 15.77
N GLY A 44 32.17 43.90 15.26
CA GLY A 44 30.84 44.35 15.68
C GLY A 44 29.76 43.36 15.25
N ALA A 45 28.64 43.35 15.96
CA ALA A 45 27.58 42.36 15.75
C ALA A 45 27.01 42.36 14.33
N THR A 46 26.72 41.18 13.82
CA THR A 46 25.98 40.96 12.57
C THR A 46 24.52 40.67 12.90
N THR A 47 23.59 41.38 12.29
CA THR A 47 22.15 41.13 12.42
C THR A 47 21.54 40.86 11.05
N VAL A 48 20.81 39.76 10.90
CA VAL A 48 20.08 39.41 9.68
C VAL A 48 18.60 39.32 10.04
N SER A 49 17.85 40.41 9.80
CA SER A 49 16.43 40.49 10.15
C SER A 49 15.49 40.24 8.97
N SER A 50 16.01 40.32 7.75
CA SER A 50 15.33 39.93 6.51
C SER A 50 16.36 39.74 5.39
N GLY A 51 15.97 39.07 4.30
CA GLY A 51 16.88 38.72 3.21
C GLY A 51 17.87 37.60 3.59
N ARG A 52 18.86 37.34 2.74
CA ARG A 52 19.87 36.30 2.93
C ARG A 52 21.26 36.90 3.08
N LEU A 53 21.99 36.45 4.09
CA LEU A 53 23.44 36.58 4.21
C LEU A 53 24.08 35.19 4.03
N ALA A 54 24.72 34.96 2.89
CA ALA A 54 25.50 33.75 2.66
C ALA A 54 26.97 34.00 3.00
N VAL A 55 27.51 33.32 4.00
CA VAL A 55 28.93 33.37 4.35
C VAL A 55 29.61 32.17 3.69
N ASN A 56 30.32 32.40 2.59
CA ASN A 56 31.11 31.39 1.87
C ASN A 56 32.62 31.47 2.18
N GLY A 57 33.06 32.61 2.73
CA GLY A 57 34.38 32.79 3.33
C GLY A 57 34.31 32.67 4.85
N SER A 58 34.65 33.75 5.56
CA SER A 58 34.47 33.82 7.00
C SER A 58 34.03 35.19 7.48
N ILE A 59 33.42 35.25 8.67
CA ILE A 59 33.21 36.49 9.44
C ILE A 59 33.70 36.30 10.87
N THR A 60 34.29 37.32 11.49
CA THR A 60 34.74 37.30 12.91
C THR A 60 33.81 38.10 13.80
N SER A 61 32.52 37.76 13.79
CA SER A 61 31.45 38.55 14.40
C SER A 61 30.39 37.63 15.00
N PRO A 62 29.80 37.98 16.16
CA PRO A 62 28.59 37.30 16.61
C PRO A 62 27.42 37.61 15.67
N VAL A 63 26.58 36.62 15.39
CA VAL A 63 25.47 36.74 14.45
C VAL A 63 24.15 36.51 15.15
N THR A 64 23.17 37.37 14.87
CA THR A 64 21.77 37.16 15.25
C THR A 64 20.90 37.15 14.01
N THR A 65 20.17 36.06 13.78
CA THR A 65 19.07 36.03 12.79
C THR A 65 17.75 36.31 13.49
N SER A 66 16.81 36.95 12.79
CA SER A 66 15.45 37.19 13.26
C SER A 66 14.48 37.39 12.10
N GLY A 67 13.18 37.33 12.37
CA GLY A 67 12.15 37.58 11.36
C GLY A 67 12.29 36.61 10.18
N THR A 68 12.34 37.14 8.96
CA THR A 68 12.57 36.37 7.73
C THR A 68 14.04 36.36 7.29
N GLY A 69 14.95 36.70 8.20
CA GLY A 69 16.38 36.74 7.94
C GLY A 69 16.99 35.34 7.84
N ILE A 70 17.75 35.10 6.78
CA ILE A 70 18.39 33.83 6.48
C ILE A 70 19.91 33.97 6.57
N LEU A 71 20.56 33.21 7.45
CA LEU A 71 22.00 33.00 7.42
C LEU A 71 22.28 31.68 6.69
N GLY A 72 23.18 31.68 5.71
CA GLY A 72 23.57 30.47 5.01
C GLY A 72 25.00 30.50 4.50
N GLY A 73 25.29 29.70 3.48
CA GLY A 73 26.61 29.58 2.86
C GLY A 73 27.43 28.44 3.42
N THR A 74 28.65 28.28 2.90
CA THR A 74 29.54 27.13 3.16
C THR A 74 30.73 27.45 4.08
N GLY A 75 30.72 28.65 4.66
CA GLY A 75 31.88 29.26 5.31
C GLY A 75 31.89 29.10 6.83
N THR A 76 32.66 29.97 7.50
CA THR A 76 32.83 29.93 8.95
C THR A 76 32.43 31.24 9.63
N ILE A 77 31.58 31.13 10.64
CA ILE A 77 31.27 32.19 11.59
C ILE A 77 32.20 32.03 12.80
N VAL A 78 33.17 32.92 12.96
CA VAL A 78 34.05 32.96 14.14
C VAL A 78 33.41 33.90 15.18
N GLY A 79 32.42 33.36 15.88
CA GLY A 79 31.60 34.06 16.86
C GLY A 79 30.36 33.25 17.23
N ASP A 80 29.66 33.67 18.29
CA ASP A 80 28.42 33.03 18.71
C ASP A 80 27.27 33.34 17.73
N VAL A 81 26.39 32.36 17.49
CA VAL A 81 25.21 32.50 16.64
C VAL A 81 23.95 32.36 17.48
N THR A 82 23.05 33.34 17.38
CA THR A 82 21.69 33.29 17.93
C THR A 82 20.67 33.18 16.80
N ASN A 83 19.86 32.12 16.78
CA ASN A 83 18.92 31.83 15.71
C ASN A 83 17.46 32.09 16.12
N ALA A 84 16.90 33.22 15.70
CA ALA A 84 15.46 33.52 15.74
C ALA A 84 14.84 33.66 14.34
N GLY A 85 15.62 33.40 13.29
CA GLY A 85 15.20 33.44 11.88
C GLY A 85 15.42 32.07 11.25
N THR A 86 16.17 32.02 10.13
CA THR A 86 16.53 30.76 9.46
C THR A 86 18.04 30.62 9.31
N ILE A 87 18.55 29.43 9.60
CA ILE A 87 19.88 28.98 9.21
C ILE A 87 19.69 27.96 8.08
N ALA A 88 20.30 28.19 6.92
CA ALA A 88 20.23 27.31 5.77
C ALA A 88 21.67 27.07 5.27
N PRO A 89 22.40 26.11 5.88
CA PRO A 89 23.77 25.79 5.52
C PRO A 89 23.94 25.50 4.03
N GLY A 90 25.14 25.72 3.51
CA GLY A 90 25.47 25.37 2.14
C GLY A 90 25.09 26.42 1.09
N ASN A 91 25.52 26.10 -0.14
CA ASN A 91 24.88 26.55 -1.37
C ASN A 91 24.12 25.36 -1.99
N SER A 92 23.61 24.47 -1.13
CA SER A 92 22.72 23.36 -1.47
C SER A 92 23.38 22.32 -2.39
N ILE A 93 24.17 21.36 -1.93
CA ILE A 93 24.44 20.93 -0.54
C ILE A 93 25.76 21.52 -0.01
N GLY A 94 25.85 21.81 1.30
CA GLY A 94 27.12 22.16 1.94
C GLY A 94 27.10 22.30 3.47
N THR A 95 28.24 22.69 4.03
CA THR A 95 28.44 22.81 5.47
C THR A 95 28.64 24.25 5.90
N LEU A 96 27.88 24.72 6.88
CA LEU A 96 28.13 26.00 7.56
C LEU A 96 28.74 25.72 8.94
N THR A 97 29.86 26.37 9.25
CA THR A 97 30.55 26.19 10.53
C THR A 97 30.37 27.39 11.45
N VAL A 98 29.91 27.15 12.67
CA VAL A 98 29.92 28.07 13.79
C VAL A 98 31.11 27.73 14.68
N ALA A 99 32.18 28.51 14.55
CA ALA A 99 33.36 28.45 15.41
C ALA A 99 33.12 29.24 16.71
N GLY A 100 32.08 28.85 17.43
CA GLY A 100 31.52 29.50 18.61
C GLY A 100 30.34 28.70 19.16
N ASN A 101 29.54 29.29 20.04
CA ASN A 101 28.31 28.66 20.53
C ASN A 101 27.12 28.94 19.60
N TYR A 102 26.17 28.01 19.54
CA TYR A 102 24.90 28.17 18.85
C TYR A 102 23.74 28.20 19.85
N THR A 103 22.92 29.24 19.81
CA THR A 103 21.71 29.35 20.64
C THR A 103 20.47 29.50 19.76
N GLY A 104 19.60 28.50 19.79
CA GLY A 104 18.29 28.59 19.16
C GLY A 104 17.30 29.38 20.02
N THR A 105 16.54 30.28 19.40
CA THR A 105 15.45 31.02 20.04
C THR A 105 14.15 30.86 19.26
N GLY A 106 13.82 29.61 18.90
CA GLY A 106 12.65 29.25 18.11
C GLY A 106 12.79 29.47 16.59
N GLY A 107 14.00 29.76 16.11
CA GLY A 107 14.30 29.82 14.68
C GLY A 107 14.32 28.44 14.01
N THR A 108 14.51 28.44 12.69
CA THR A 108 14.55 27.24 11.85
C THR A 108 15.98 26.95 11.40
N LEU A 109 16.34 25.66 11.35
CA LEU A 109 17.45 25.10 10.60
C LEU A 109 16.85 24.36 9.40
N GLU A 110 17.09 24.87 8.20
CA GLU A 110 16.70 24.24 6.94
C GLU A 110 17.86 23.36 6.47
N ILE A 111 17.54 22.10 6.15
CA ILE A 111 18.49 21.09 5.70
C ILE A 111 18.01 20.54 4.36
N GLU A 112 18.76 20.79 3.30
CA GLU A 112 18.57 20.09 2.03
C GLU A 112 19.37 18.79 2.05
N THR A 113 18.73 17.70 1.64
CA THR A 113 19.33 16.37 1.66
C THR A 113 18.76 15.49 0.56
N VAL A 114 19.56 14.60 0.00
CA VAL A 114 19.06 13.48 -0.80
C VAL A 114 18.72 12.37 0.18
N LEU A 115 17.48 12.24 0.64
CA LEU A 115 17.12 11.23 1.65
C LEU A 115 17.44 9.80 1.14
N GLY A 116 18.28 9.10 1.90
CA GLY A 116 18.82 7.78 1.57
C GLY A 116 19.52 7.15 2.78
N GLY A 117 20.63 6.45 2.55
CA GLY A 117 21.43 5.83 3.62
C GLY A 117 22.36 6.82 4.32
N ASP A 118 23.21 6.34 5.23
CA ASP A 118 24.07 7.17 6.09
C ASP A 118 24.99 8.15 5.35
N ALA A 119 25.45 7.77 4.15
CA ALA A 119 26.34 8.57 3.32
C ALA A 119 25.62 9.57 2.41
N SER A 120 24.32 9.80 2.64
CA SER A 120 23.51 10.73 1.86
C SER A 120 24.15 12.11 1.80
N PRO A 121 24.24 12.73 0.62
CA PRO A 121 24.57 14.13 0.50
C PRO A 121 23.54 14.98 1.25
N SER A 122 23.99 15.75 2.24
CA SER A 122 23.14 16.59 3.08
C SER A 122 23.83 17.85 3.53
N ASP A 123 23.05 18.92 3.70
CA ASP A 123 23.50 20.09 4.42
C ASP A 123 23.88 19.74 5.84
N ARG A 124 24.88 20.45 6.37
CA ARG A 124 25.34 20.24 7.74
C ARG A 124 25.60 21.56 8.46
N LEU A 125 25.05 21.68 9.66
CA LEU A 125 25.47 22.68 10.62
C LEU A 125 26.56 22.10 11.52
N VAL A 126 27.76 22.67 11.49
CA VAL A 126 28.84 22.30 12.41
C VAL A 126 28.97 23.38 13.48
N VAL A 127 28.94 23.01 14.75
CA VAL A 127 29.12 23.92 15.89
C VAL A 127 30.31 23.43 16.69
N THR A 128 31.42 24.18 16.68
CA THR A 128 32.64 23.75 17.42
C THR A 128 32.53 24.02 18.93
N GLY A 129 31.58 24.84 19.35
CA GLY A 129 31.26 25.14 20.75
C GLY A 129 30.01 24.41 21.25
N ASN A 130 29.31 25.01 22.21
CA ASN A 130 28.10 24.43 22.81
C ASN A 130 26.84 24.80 21.99
N THR A 131 25.80 23.95 22.08
CA THR A 131 24.44 24.28 21.61
C THR A 131 23.50 24.50 22.80
N ALA A 132 22.54 25.42 22.67
CA ALA A 132 21.50 25.69 23.67
C ALA A 132 20.19 26.20 23.02
N GLY A 133 19.12 26.23 23.80
CA GLY A 133 17.83 26.79 23.37
C GLY A 133 17.03 25.86 22.46
N THR A 134 16.14 26.40 21.63
CA THR A 134 15.23 25.61 20.76
C THR A 134 15.36 26.01 19.30
N THR A 135 15.39 25.01 18.41
CA THR A 135 15.45 25.19 16.94
C THR A 135 14.53 24.18 16.27
N ASN A 136 13.72 24.64 15.32
CA ASN A 136 12.97 23.76 14.44
C ASN A 136 13.86 23.27 13.30
N VAL A 137 13.77 22.02 12.90
CA VAL A 137 14.50 21.47 11.76
C VAL A 137 13.52 21.19 10.64
N THR A 138 13.74 21.78 9.46
CA THR A 138 12.96 21.48 8.24
C THR A 138 13.87 20.74 7.28
N VAL A 139 13.36 19.66 6.70
CA VAL A 139 14.10 18.83 5.74
C VAL A 139 13.49 19.01 4.36
N VAL A 140 14.33 19.34 3.38
CA VAL A 140 13.97 19.43 1.97
C VAL A 140 14.63 18.26 1.25
N ASN A 141 13.83 17.29 0.82
CA ASN A 141 14.33 16.15 0.07
C ASN A 141 14.63 16.55 -1.39
N LEU A 142 15.89 16.46 -1.81
CA LEU A 142 16.34 16.77 -3.18
C LEU A 142 16.25 15.56 -4.11
N GLY A 143 15.12 14.84 -4.07
CA GLY A 143 14.86 13.68 -4.92
C GLY A 143 15.54 12.38 -4.47
N GLY A 144 15.83 12.23 -3.17
CA GLY A 144 16.26 10.95 -2.63
C GLY A 144 15.08 9.97 -2.55
N GLY A 145 15.27 8.74 -3.05
CA GLY A 145 14.26 7.68 -3.04
C GLY A 145 14.14 6.94 -1.70
N GLY A 146 14.84 7.39 -0.65
CA GLY A 146 14.89 6.70 0.63
C GLY A 146 15.78 5.46 0.64
N ALA A 147 16.26 5.09 1.83
CA ALA A 147 16.93 3.84 2.10
C ALA A 147 16.98 3.62 3.63
N GLN A 148 17.20 2.37 4.05
CA GLN A 148 17.48 2.09 5.45
C GLN A 148 18.84 2.68 5.88
N THR A 149 18.83 3.46 6.96
CA THR A 149 20.04 3.96 7.62
C THR A 149 20.57 2.96 8.64
N VAL A 150 21.88 2.95 8.90
CA VAL A 150 22.48 2.21 10.01
C VAL A 150 22.83 3.17 11.15
N GLU A 151 23.65 4.19 10.87
CA GLU A 151 23.98 5.26 11.81
C GLU A 151 23.06 6.47 11.68
N GLY A 152 22.51 6.72 10.48
CA GLY A 152 21.74 7.91 10.15
C GLY A 152 22.54 8.96 9.39
N ILE A 153 21.81 9.87 8.77
CA ILE A 153 22.34 11.00 8.01
C ILE A 153 22.67 12.12 8.99
N LYS A 154 23.97 12.40 9.20
CA LYS A 154 24.42 13.46 10.14
C LYS A 154 24.15 14.85 9.58
N ILE A 155 23.26 15.60 10.25
CA ILE A 155 22.85 16.96 9.82
C ILE A 155 23.33 18.06 10.78
N ILE A 156 23.68 17.70 12.03
CA ILE A 156 24.27 18.63 13.00
C ILE A 156 25.46 17.93 13.68
N ASP A 157 26.59 18.63 13.71
CA ASP A 157 27.85 18.20 14.34
C ASP A 157 28.18 19.16 15.49
N VAL A 158 28.31 18.65 16.71
CA VAL A 158 28.51 19.46 17.93
C VAL A 158 29.82 19.05 18.62
N GLY A 159 30.81 19.93 18.57
CA GLY A 159 32.10 19.71 19.22
C GLY A 159 32.11 19.96 20.74
N GLY A 160 31.12 20.68 21.27
CA GLY A 160 30.95 20.99 22.69
C GLY A 160 29.78 20.26 23.35
N ILE A 161 29.17 20.88 24.36
CA ILE A 161 27.98 20.35 25.02
C ILE A 161 26.76 20.57 24.12
N SER A 162 26.09 19.48 23.73
CA SER A 162 24.85 19.57 22.93
C SER A 162 23.60 19.70 23.81
N ALA A 163 23.40 20.88 24.41
CA ALA A 163 22.24 21.19 25.28
C ALA A 163 21.10 21.92 24.53
N GLY A 164 21.21 22.10 23.21
CA GLY A 164 20.12 22.61 22.38
C GLY A 164 19.07 21.54 22.08
N ASN A 165 17.81 21.94 21.99
CA ASN A 165 16.71 21.10 21.53
C ASN A 165 16.42 21.38 20.05
N PHE A 166 16.66 20.39 19.20
CA PHE A 166 16.32 20.41 17.79
C PHE A 166 15.08 19.55 17.55
N SER A 167 14.03 20.12 16.98
CA SER A 167 12.76 19.44 16.77
C SER A 167 12.43 19.40 15.27
N LEU A 168 12.33 18.20 14.70
CA LEU A 168 11.95 18.01 13.31
C LEU A 168 10.52 18.53 13.08
N LEU A 169 10.33 19.28 12.00
CA LEU A 169 9.02 19.61 11.44
C LEU A 169 8.76 18.59 10.33
N GLY A 170 8.00 17.56 10.66
CA GLY A 170 7.68 16.45 9.78
C GLY A 170 6.38 16.65 9.01
N GLY A 171 6.09 15.71 8.12
CA GLY A 171 4.80 15.60 7.43
C GLY A 171 3.74 14.87 8.26
N TYR A 172 4.15 14.09 9.27
CA TYR A 172 3.27 13.33 10.16
C TYR A 172 3.98 12.96 11.46
N VAL A 173 3.25 12.30 12.37
CA VAL A 173 3.78 11.79 13.65
C VAL A 173 3.80 10.26 13.63
N PHE A 174 4.96 9.68 13.89
CA PHE A 174 5.14 8.25 14.14
C PHE A 174 5.55 8.06 15.61
N GLU A 175 4.67 7.40 16.38
CA GLU A 175 4.91 7.05 17.78
C GLU A 175 5.36 8.23 18.67
N GLY A 176 4.73 9.39 18.47
CA GLY A 176 4.93 10.58 19.28
C GLY A 176 5.94 11.57 18.70
N ASP A 177 6.79 11.18 17.75
CA ASP A 177 7.74 12.09 17.12
C ASP A 177 7.41 12.37 15.65
N GLN A 178 7.83 13.54 15.20
CA GLN A 178 7.69 13.99 13.82
C GLN A 178 8.58 13.19 12.89
N ALA A 179 8.08 12.91 11.68
CA ALA A 179 8.81 12.17 10.65
C ALA A 179 8.60 12.76 9.24
N VAL A 180 9.56 12.53 8.35
CA VAL A 180 9.50 12.88 6.92
C VAL A 180 9.60 11.61 6.07
N VAL A 181 8.95 11.59 4.92
CA VAL A 181 8.86 10.42 4.03
C VAL A 181 9.83 10.54 2.85
N ALA A 182 10.44 9.43 2.46
CA ALA A 182 11.11 9.26 1.16
C ALA A 182 11.08 7.77 0.75
N GLY A 183 10.47 7.48 -0.41
CA GLY A 183 10.27 6.12 -0.91
C GLY A 183 9.58 5.22 0.12
N ALA A 184 10.11 4.03 0.33
CA ALA A 184 9.59 3.07 1.30
C ALA A 184 9.79 3.49 2.78
N TYR A 185 10.59 4.52 3.06
CA TYR A 185 11.07 4.80 4.42
C TYR A 185 10.56 6.14 4.95
N ALA A 186 10.48 6.21 6.28
CA ALA A 186 10.31 7.46 6.99
C ALA A 186 11.51 7.75 7.89
N TYR A 187 11.84 9.03 8.05
CA TYR A 187 13.00 9.50 8.79
C TYR A 187 12.57 10.33 10.00
N ARG A 188 13.08 9.97 11.17
CA ARG A 188 12.97 10.76 12.42
C ARG A 188 14.31 11.39 12.77
N LEU A 189 14.26 12.41 13.61
CA LEU A 189 15.44 13.10 14.10
C LEU A 189 15.88 12.53 15.46
N TYR A 190 17.14 12.15 15.57
CA TYR A 190 17.72 11.61 16.79
C TYR A 190 18.99 12.35 17.19
N GLN A 191 19.20 12.52 18.49
CA GLN A 191 20.47 12.96 19.06
C GLN A 191 21.33 11.73 19.41
N GLY A 192 22.63 11.78 19.12
CA GLY A 192 23.56 10.69 19.36
C GLY A 192 23.62 9.71 18.18
N GLY A 193 24.80 9.23 17.79
CA GLY A 193 25.02 8.10 16.88
C GLY A 193 24.41 6.79 17.38
N VAL A 194 24.24 5.76 16.54
CA VAL A 194 23.86 4.42 17.02
C VAL A 194 25.08 3.75 17.65
N SER A 195 26.22 3.79 16.96
CA SER A 195 27.50 3.33 17.51
C SER A 195 28.15 4.33 18.47
N THR A 196 27.76 5.61 18.41
CA THR A 196 28.26 6.70 19.27
C THR A 196 27.14 7.49 19.97
N PRO A 197 26.32 6.89 20.86
CA PRO A 197 25.15 7.55 21.44
C PRO A 197 25.42 8.82 22.26
N ALA A 198 26.68 9.05 22.65
CA ALA A 198 27.10 10.19 23.47
C ALA A 198 27.87 11.26 22.67
N ASP A 199 27.93 11.18 21.34
CA ASP A 199 28.63 12.19 20.52
C ASP A 199 27.96 13.58 20.57
N GLY A 200 26.67 13.64 20.87
CA GLY A 200 25.91 14.90 20.93
C GLY A 200 25.48 15.43 19.56
N ASP A 201 25.79 14.70 18.48
CA ASP A 201 25.44 15.03 17.10
C ASP A 201 23.97 14.69 16.81
N TRP A 202 23.42 15.19 15.70
CA TRP A 202 22.04 14.92 15.31
C TRP A 202 21.93 14.30 13.92
N TYR A 203 21.07 13.29 13.83
CA TYR A 203 20.96 12.40 12.68
C TYR A 203 19.50 12.23 12.26
N LEU A 204 19.25 12.24 10.94
CA LEU A 204 18.01 11.70 10.38
C LEU A 204 18.16 10.19 10.23
N ARG A 205 17.21 9.40 10.75
CA ARG A 205 17.25 7.94 10.70
C ARG A 205 15.94 7.34 10.24
N SER A 206 16.04 6.35 9.37
CA SER A 206 14.97 5.46 8.95
C SER A 206 15.02 4.10 9.66
N THR A 207 15.72 4.02 10.79
CA THR A 207 15.78 2.84 11.66
C THR A 207 15.31 3.21 13.05
N GLU A 208 14.41 2.41 13.58
CA GLU A 208 13.87 2.52 14.92
C GLU A 208 14.89 1.98 15.93
N LEU A 209 14.99 2.68 17.06
CA LEU A 209 15.81 2.27 18.20
C LEU A 209 14.90 1.91 19.38
N ASP A 210 15.24 0.86 20.11
CA ASP A 210 14.59 0.54 21.38
C ASP A 210 14.97 1.54 22.50
N ALA A 211 14.38 1.36 23.68
CA ALA A 211 14.68 2.20 24.84
C ALA A 211 16.15 2.12 25.32
N ALA A 212 16.90 1.08 24.91
CA ALA A 212 18.32 0.93 25.20
C ALA A 212 19.21 1.51 24.08
N GLY A 213 18.63 2.04 23.01
CA GLY A 213 19.33 2.61 21.85
C GLY A 213 19.78 1.58 20.83
N ALA A 214 19.29 0.34 20.89
CA ALA A 214 19.61 -0.70 19.90
C ALA A 214 18.64 -0.65 18.72
N ALA A 215 19.16 -0.86 17.51
CA ALA A 215 18.33 -0.91 16.30
C ALA A 215 17.41 -2.13 16.31
N ILE A 216 16.11 -1.90 16.06
CA ILE A 216 15.07 -2.96 16.08
C ILE A 216 14.36 -3.16 14.74
N GLY A 217 14.56 -2.26 13.76
CA GLY A 217 14.01 -2.42 12.42
C GLY A 217 13.92 -1.11 11.66
N PRO A 218 13.59 -1.17 10.36
CA PRO A 218 13.31 0.02 9.59
C PRO A 218 12.02 0.71 10.04
N ILE A 219 11.91 2.00 9.74
CA ILE A 219 10.68 2.76 9.85
C ILE A 219 10.12 2.91 8.44
N TYR A 220 9.07 2.17 8.12
CA TYR A 220 8.41 2.27 6.82
C TYR A 220 7.51 3.51 6.74
N ALA A 221 7.36 4.04 5.52
CA ALA A 221 6.46 5.14 5.26
C ALA A 221 4.99 4.68 5.37
N PRO A 222 4.05 5.54 5.81
CA PRO A 222 2.66 5.12 6.03
C PRO A 222 1.87 4.72 4.78
N GLY A 223 2.40 4.95 3.57
CA GLY A 223 1.83 4.46 2.31
C GLY A 223 2.18 3.00 2.02
N VAL A 224 3.31 2.49 2.54
CA VAL A 224 3.83 1.15 2.22
C VAL A 224 2.85 0.02 2.57
N PRO A 225 2.19 0.01 3.75
CA PRO A 225 1.18 -1.02 4.05
C PRO A 225 0.02 -1.05 3.05
N VAL A 226 -0.36 0.11 2.50
CA VAL A 226 -1.42 0.22 1.49
C VAL A 226 -0.95 -0.40 0.18
N TYR A 227 0.29 -0.13 -0.24
CA TYR A 227 0.87 -0.72 -1.45
C TYR A 227 1.02 -2.24 -1.30
N GLU A 228 1.48 -2.71 -0.14
CA GLU A 228 1.63 -4.13 0.19
C GLU A 228 0.32 -4.90 0.06
N ALA A 229 -0.79 -4.35 0.56
CA ALA A 229 -2.11 -5.00 0.51
C ALA A 229 -2.76 -4.94 -0.89
N TYR A 230 -2.30 -4.07 -1.79
CA TYR A 230 -3.04 -3.74 -3.02
C TYR A 230 -3.21 -4.94 -3.95
N ALA A 231 -2.16 -5.75 -4.16
CA ALA A 231 -2.25 -6.97 -4.94
C ALA A 231 -3.25 -7.96 -4.33
N GLY A 232 -3.24 -8.13 -3.00
CA GLY A 232 -4.20 -8.95 -2.27
C GLY A 232 -5.65 -8.50 -2.46
N VAL A 233 -5.91 -7.19 -2.46
CA VAL A 233 -7.24 -6.62 -2.74
C VAL A 233 -7.70 -6.95 -4.15
N LEU A 234 -6.84 -6.75 -5.17
CA LEU A 234 -7.16 -7.13 -6.56
C LEU A 234 -7.39 -8.64 -6.71
N GLN A 235 -6.56 -9.44 -6.05
CA GLN A 235 -6.64 -10.90 -6.07
C GLN A 235 -7.97 -11.40 -5.47
N SER A 236 -8.50 -10.73 -4.45
CA SER A 236 -9.81 -11.04 -3.86
C SER A 236 -10.99 -10.83 -4.83
N LEU A 237 -10.81 -9.97 -5.85
CA LEU A 237 -11.76 -9.73 -6.93
C LEU A 237 -11.59 -10.68 -8.13
N ASN A 238 -10.50 -11.48 -8.15
CA ASN A 238 -10.15 -12.38 -9.24
C ASN A 238 -10.30 -13.87 -8.85
N GLU A 239 -11.08 -14.16 -7.80
CA GLU A 239 -11.33 -15.53 -7.33
C GLU A 239 -12.39 -16.29 -8.14
N PHE A 240 -12.16 -17.58 -8.39
CA PHE A 240 -13.11 -18.46 -9.07
C PHE A 240 -14.03 -19.20 -8.10
N GLY A 241 -15.35 -19.04 -8.30
CA GLY A 241 -16.35 -19.84 -7.61
C GLY A 241 -16.44 -21.28 -8.10
N THR A 242 -17.12 -22.13 -7.35
CA THR A 242 -17.36 -23.52 -7.76
C THR A 242 -18.49 -23.63 -8.78
N LEU A 243 -18.55 -24.76 -9.50
CA LEU A 243 -19.67 -25.07 -10.39
C LEU A 243 -21.03 -24.97 -9.66
N ARG A 244 -21.07 -25.37 -8.39
CA ARG A 244 -22.27 -25.32 -7.54
C ARG A 244 -22.72 -23.91 -7.23
N GLN A 245 -21.78 -23.01 -6.93
CA GLN A 245 -22.06 -21.59 -6.73
C GLN A 245 -22.59 -20.92 -8.01
N ARG A 246 -22.19 -21.41 -9.19
CA ARG A 246 -22.65 -20.89 -10.48
C ARG A 246 -24.02 -21.43 -10.91
N THR A 247 -24.28 -22.70 -10.67
CA THR A 247 -25.43 -23.41 -11.26
C THR A 247 -26.46 -23.88 -10.23
N GLY A 248 -26.19 -23.73 -8.93
CA GLY A 248 -26.98 -24.34 -7.86
C GLY A 248 -26.88 -25.87 -7.80
N GLY A 249 -25.87 -26.45 -8.47
CA GLY A 249 -25.65 -27.89 -8.60
C GLY A 249 -26.54 -28.57 -9.64
N TRP A 250 -27.17 -27.81 -10.54
CA TRP A 250 -28.08 -28.32 -11.56
C TRP A 250 -27.35 -29.17 -12.60
N MET A 251 -27.28 -30.48 -12.36
CA MET A 251 -26.84 -31.44 -13.36
C MET A 251 -27.96 -31.66 -14.38
N VAL A 252 -27.60 -31.75 -15.66
CA VAL A 252 -28.49 -32.27 -16.69
C VAL A 252 -28.80 -33.72 -16.34
N ASP A 253 -29.88 -33.94 -15.58
CA ASP A 253 -30.32 -35.30 -15.25
C ASP A 253 -30.72 -36.01 -16.55
N GLY A 254 -30.10 -37.17 -16.77
CA GLY A 254 -30.05 -37.91 -18.03
C GLY A 254 -31.36 -38.56 -18.48
N ASP A 255 -32.51 -38.09 -18.01
CA ASP A 255 -33.85 -38.63 -18.35
C ASP A 255 -34.65 -37.69 -19.27
N ARG A 256 -33.94 -36.90 -20.10
CA ARG A 256 -34.54 -36.21 -21.24
C ARG A 256 -34.87 -37.23 -22.32
N SER A 257 -36.01 -37.89 -22.18
CA SER A 257 -36.71 -38.47 -23.32
C SER A 257 -37.06 -37.32 -24.25
N ALA A 258 -36.55 -37.39 -25.48
CA ALA A 258 -36.98 -36.54 -26.57
C ALA A 258 -38.49 -36.75 -26.82
N ASP A 259 -39.32 -35.90 -26.22
CA ASP A 259 -40.68 -35.70 -26.73
C ASP A 259 -40.56 -34.88 -28.03
N GLN A 260 -40.52 -35.63 -29.12
CA GLN A 260 -41.10 -35.42 -30.46
C GLN A 260 -41.23 -34.02 -31.13
N ASP A 261 -40.54 -32.98 -30.69
CA ASP A 261 -40.37 -31.77 -31.52
C ASP A 261 -38.89 -31.35 -31.54
N GLY A 262 -38.23 -31.59 -32.68
CA GLY A 262 -36.79 -31.41 -32.89
C GLY A 262 -36.28 -29.95 -32.87
N ASN A 263 -36.50 -29.23 -31.78
CA ASN A 263 -36.05 -27.86 -31.53
C ASN A 263 -36.15 -27.67 -29.99
N THR A 264 -35.12 -27.46 -29.17
CA THR A 264 -34.05 -26.45 -29.21
C THR A 264 -32.96 -26.87 -28.20
N ALA A 265 -31.69 -26.57 -28.48
CA ALA A 265 -30.70 -26.47 -27.42
C ALA A 265 -31.18 -25.38 -26.44
N ALA A 266 -31.52 -25.75 -25.20
CA ALA A 266 -32.03 -24.80 -24.22
C ALA A 266 -30.94 -23.76 -23.92
N ASN A 267 -31.13 -22.54 -24.43
CA ASN A 267 -30.32 -21.39 -24.11
C ASN A 267 -30.90 -20.74 -22.86
N GLY A 268 -30.04 -20.33 -21.93
CA GLY A 268 -30.45 -19.72 -20.67
C GLY A 268 -29.75 -18.40 -20.42
N ILE A 269 -30.48 -17.42 -19.88
CA ILE A 269 -29.93 -16.19 -19.31
C ILE A 269 -29.69 -16.52 -17.86
N GLN A 270 -28.52 -16.15 -17.37
CA GLN A 270 -28.18 -16.24 -15.95
C GLN A 270 -27.75 -14.87 -15.43
N THR A 271 -28.18 -14.56 -14.22
CA THR A 271 -27.68 -13.42 -13.45
C THR A 271 -27.26 -13.91 -12.08
N ARG A 272 -26.16 -13.38 -11.58
CA ARG A 272 -25.60 -13.74 -10.27
C ARG A 272 -25.15 -12.48 -9.54
N ILE A 273 -25.42 -12.45 -8.24
CA ILE A 273 -24.88 -11.44 -7.33
C ILE A 273 -24.14 -12.16 -6.21
N GLY A 274 -22.95 -11.67 -5.88
CA GLY A 274 -22.15 -12.17 -4.78
C GLY A 274 -21.71 -11.03 -3.89
N GLY A 275 -21.54 -11.33 -2.61
CA GLY A 275 -20.85 -10.45 -1.68
C GLY A 275 -20.09 -11.27 -0.66
N ASN A 276 -18.91 -10.79 -0.27
CA ASN A 276 -18.16 -11.37 0.83
C ASN A 276 -17.46 -10.26 1.63
N ARG A 277 -17.18 -10.57 2.90
CA ARG A 277 -16.25 -9.83 3.72
C ARG A 277 -15.12 -10.76 4.08
N SER A 278 -13.89 -10.29 3.93
CA SER A 278 -12.67 -11.01 4.27
C SER A 278 -11.83 -10.18 5.21
N HIS A 279 -11.15 -10.84 6.14
CA HIS A 279 -10.10 -10.27 6.98
C HIS A 279 -8.84 -11.10 6.75
N PHE A 280 -7.73 -10.42 6.49
CA PHE A 280 -6.44 -11.02 6.19
C PHE A 280 -5.40 -10.50 7.18
N GLU A 281 -4.80 -11.46 7.89
CA GLU A 281 -3.57 -11.30 8.66
C GLU A 281 -2.55 -12.25 8.01
N PRO A 282 -1.72 -11.75 7.06
CA PRO A 282 -0.76 -12.56 6.33
C PRO A 282 0.24 -13.26 7.25
N GLU A 283 0.68 -14.47 6.88
CA GLU A 283 1.71 -15.21 7.63
C GLU A 283 3.05 -14.47 7.59
N SER A 284 3.37 -13.90 6.43
CA SER A 284 4.53 -13.05 6.22
C SER A 284 4.07 -11.69 5.67
N SER A 285 4.54 -10.62 6.31
CA SER A 285 4.27 -9.24 5.89
C SER A 285 5.46 -8.36 6.21
N THR A 286 5.86 -7.53 5.24
CA THR A 286 7.00 -6.61 5.39
C THR A 286 6.69 -5.50 6.39
N THR A 287 5.46 -4.99 6.37
CA THR A 287 5.02 -3.92 7.27
C THR A 287 4.12 -4.39 8.41
N GLY A 288 3.89 -5.70 8.54
CA GLY A 288 2.90 -6.25 9.47
C GLY A 288 1.50 -5.72 9.16
N THR A 289 1.15 -5.67 7.86
CA THR A 289 -0.14 -5.16 7.38
C THR A 289 -1.22 -6.21 7.61
N GLU A 290 -2.32 -5.78 8.21
CA GLU A 290 -3.59 -6.50 8.26
C GLU A 290 -4.61 -5.70 7.43
N TYR A 291 -5.56 -6.38 6.80
CA TYR A 291 -6.58 -5.68 6.02
C TYR A 291 -7.91 -6.41 5.94
N ASP A 292 -8.99 -5.63 5.97
CA ASP A 292 -10.36 -6.08 5.76
C ASP A 292 -10.81 -5.68 4.36
N VAL A 293 -11.52 -6.57 3.66
CA VAL A 293 -12.03 -6.30 2.30
C VAL A 293 -13.50 -6.68 2.21
N ASP A 294 -14.34 -5.74 1.77
CA ASP A 294 -15.73 -5.99 1.40
C ASP A 294 -15.89 -6.01 -0.13
N ASN A 295 -16.27 -7.16 -0.68
CA ASN A 295 -16.42 -7.35 -2.11
C ASN A 295 -17.89 -7.48 -2.52
N TRP A 296 -18.23 -6.90 -3.67
CA TRP A 296 -19.48 -7.14 -4.38
C TRP A 296 -19.23 -7.50 -5.83
N THR A 297 -19.98 -8.47 -6.34
CA THR A 297 -19.90 -8.93 -7.72
C THR A 297 -21.29 -9.03 -8.31
N LEU A 298 -21.47 -8.47 -9.50
CA LEU A 298 -22.63 -8.68 -10.37
C LEU A 298 -22.16 -9.37 -11.65
N GLN A 299 -22.81 -10.48 -12.03
CA GLN A 299 -22.54 -11.18 -13.29
C GLN A 299 -23.85 -11.38 -14.05
N ALA A 300 -23.79 -11.23 -15.37
CA ALA A 300 -24.90 -11.53 -16.26
C ALA A 300 -24.37 -12.19 -17.54
N GLY A 301 -25.04 -13.23 -18.00
CA GLY A 301 -24.55 -13.99 -19.13
C GLY A 301 -25.58 -14.92 -19.73
N VAL A 302 -25.10 -15.68 -20.72
CA VAL A 302 -25.88 -16.71 -21.40
C VAL A 302 -25.11 -18.01 -21.43
N ASP A 303 -25.84 -19.10 -21.22
CA ASP A 303 -25.33 -20.46 -21.33
C ASP A 303 -26.13 -21.22 -22.40
N GLY A 304 -25.49 -22.16 -23.10
CA GLY A 304 -26.13 -23.00 -24.11
C GLY A 304 -25.46 -24.36 -24.28
N VAL A 305 -26.23 -25.35 -24.70
CA VAL A 305 -25.71 -26.69 -25.02
C VAL A 305 -24.95 -26.62 -26.34
N LEU A 306 -23.64 -26.88 -26.29
CA LEU A 306 -22.76 -26.89 -27.47
C LEU A 306 -22.76 -28.25 -28.16
N ARG A 307 -22.84 -29.32 -27.37
CA ARG A 307 -22.86 -30.70 -27.89
C ARG A 307 -23.57 -31.61 -26.92
N GLU A 308 -24.38 -32.51 -27.44
CA GLU A 308 -25.00 -33.59 -26.67
C GLU A 308 -24.68 -34.94 -27.32
N SER A 309 -24.54 -35.98 -26.50
CA SER A 309 -24.22 -37.34 -26.94
C SER A 309 -24.73 -38.37 -25.93
N GLU A 310 -24.59 -39.64 -26.27
CA GLU A 310 -24.90 -40.73 -25.33
C GLU A 310 -24.04 -40.64 -24.04
N ALA A 311 -22.82 -40.11 -24.13
CA ALA A 311 -21.90 -40.00 -22.99
C ALA A 311 -22.22 -38.83 -22.05
N GLY A 312 -22.89 -37.79 -22.53
CA GLY A 312 -23.11 -36.56 -21.77
C GLY A 312 -23.36 -35.32 -22.63
N ALA A 313 -23.43 -34.17 -21.97
CA ALA A 313 -23.68 -32.86 -22.57
C ALA A 313 -22.56 -31.87 -22.23
N LEU A 314 -22.16 -31.08 -23.24
CA LEU A 314 -21.23 -29.97 -23.14
C LEU A 314 -22.02 -28.66 -23.17
N ILE A 315 -21.85 -27.84 -22.15
CA ILE A 315 -22.49 -26.52 -22.01
C ILE A 315 -21.40 -25.47 -22.04
N GLY A 316 -21.59 -24.41 -22.82
CA GLY A 316 -20.71 -23.26 -22.86
C GLY A 316 -21.45 -22.00 -22.41
N GLY A 317 -20.74 -21.10 -21.75
CA GLY A 317 -21.28 -19.86 -21.24
C GLY A 317 -20.36 -18.68 -21.47
N ILE A 318 -20.95 -17.50 -21.64
CA ILE A 318 -20.25 -16.22 -21.65
C ILE A 318 -20.98 -15.27 -20.71
N ASN A 319 -20.22 -14.61 -19.83
CA ASN A 319 -20.73 -13.65 -18.86
C ASN A 319 -19.95 -12.34 -18.97
N PHE A 320 -20.64 -11.26 -18.64
CA PHE A 320 -20.05 -10.00 -18.25
C PHE A 320 -20.12 -9.89 -16.73
N HIS A 321 -19.10 -9.31 -16.11
CA HIS A 321 -19.08 -9.03 -14.68
C HIS A 321 -18.69 -7.59 -14.35
N MET A 322 -19.18 -7.12 -13.21
CA MET A 322 -18.77 -5.90 -12.54
C MET A 322 -18.50 -6.24 -11.07
N ASN A 323 -17.35 -5.82 -10.59
CA ASN A 323 -16.88 -6.08 -9.23
C ASN A 323 -16.55 -4.75 -8.53
N THR A 324 -16.75 -4.67 -7.23
CA THR A 324 -16.25 -3.57 -6.41
C THR A 324 -15.62 -4.14 -5.14
N ALA A 325 -14.48 -3.60 -4.74
CA ALA A 325 -13.85 -3.84 -3.45
C ALA A 325 -13.68 -2.51 -2.71
N SER A 326 -13.91 -2.53 -1.41
CA SER A 326 -13.43 -1.48 -0.50
C SER A 326 -12.65 -2.16 0.60
N ALA A 327 -11.42 -1.71 0.83
CA ALA A 327 -10.50 -2.30 1.78
C ALA A 327 -10.03 -1.29 2.80
N ASP A 328 -10.02 -1.69 4.07
CA ASP A 328 -9.44 -0.94 5.19
C ASP A 328 -8.10 -1.60 5.58
N ILE A 329 -7.02 -0.81 5.58
CA ILE A 329 -5.65 -1.29 5.82
C ILE A 329 -5.13 -0.73 7.15
N SER A 330 -4.51 -1.61 7.94
CA SER A 330 -3.94 -1.28 9.23
C SER A 330 -2.54 -1.88 9.38
N SER A 331 -1.61 -1.07 9.85
CA SER A 331 -0.26 -1.47 10.23
C SER A 331 0.21 -0.54 11.35
N ARG A 332 1.23 -0.95 12.10
CA ARG A 332 1.95 -0.05 13.01
C ARG A 332 2.46 1.20 12.28
N PHE A 333 2.86 1.07 11.02
CA PHE A 333 3.45 2.16 10.24
C PHE A 333 2.43 3.13 9.63
N GLY A 334 1.19 2.70 9.43
CA GLY A 334 0.19 3.52 8.78
C GLY A 334 -1.17 2.85 8.64
N LYS A 335 -2.18 3.67 8.33
CA LYS A 335 -3.52 3.24 7.96
C LYS A 335 -3.91 3.86 6.64
N GLY A 336 -4.75 3.16 5.90
CA GLY A 336 -5.23 3.61 4.61
C GLY A 336 -6.44 2.83 4.12
N ASP A 337 -6.91 3.21 2.95
CA ASP A 337 -8.02 2.58 2.26
C ASP A 337 -7.69 2.37 0.79
N ILE A 338 -8.28 1.32 0.22
CA ILE A 338 -8.25 1.04 -1.23
C ILE A 338 -9.69 0.82 -1.68
N ASP A 339 -10.15 1.67 -2.59
CA ASP A 339 -11.42 1.49 -3.29
C ASP A 339 -11.12 1.03 -4.72
N THR A 340 -11.75 -0.04 -5.19
CA THR A 340 -11.50 -0.57 -6.55
C THR A 340 -12.79 -0.96 -7.24
N THR A 341 -12.91 -0.59 -8.51
CA THR A 341 -13.95 -1.13 -9.41
C THR A 341 -13.31 -1.97 -10.50
N GLY A 342 -13.92 -3.12 -10.79
CA GLY A 342 -13.50 -4.04 -11.84
C GLY A 342 -14.60 -4.31 -12.85
N TYR A 343 -14.27 -4.38 -14.13
CA TYR A 343 -15.18 -4.81 -15.19
C TYR A 343 -14.53 -5.87 -16.05
N GLY A 344 -15.29 -6.84 -16.53
CA GLY A 344 -14.68 -7.93 -17.27
C GLY A 344 -15.64 -8.94 -17.86
N PHE A 345 -15.05 -10.02 -18.37
CA PHE A 345 -15.77 -11.10 -19.04
C PHE A 345 -15.29 -12.46 -18.56
N ASP A 346 -16.24 -13.40 -18.46
CA ASP A 346 -15.99 -14.77 -18.07
C ASP A 346 -16.49 -15.74 -19.15
N GLY A 347 -15.65 -16.72 -19.48
CA GLY A 347 -16.02 -17.87 -20.29
C GLY A 347 -16.15 -19.11 -19.41
N THR A 348 -17.17 -19.93 -19.67
CA THR A 348 -17.34 -21.23 -18.99
C THR A 348 -17.51 -22.36 -19.99
N LEU A 349 -17.02 -23.54 -19.62
CA LEU A 349 -17.25 -24.76 -20.38
C LEU A 349 -17.42 -25.92 -19.40
N THR A 350 -18.58 -26.57 -19.44
CA THR A 350 -18.95 -27.62 -18.49
C THR A 350 -19.38 -28.87 -19.23
N TRP A 351 -18.70 -29.97 -18.95
CA TRP A 351 -19.10 -31.30 -19.36
C TRP A 351 -19.84 -32.00 -18.24
N TYR A 352 -21.09 -32.39 -18.48
CA TYR A 352 -21.87 -33.26 -17.60
C TYR A 352 -21.95 -34.66 -18.22
N GLY A 353 -21.31 -35.64 -17.57
CA GLY A 353 -21.42 -37.04 -17.94
C GLY A 353 -22.66 -37.70 -17.35
N LYS A 354 -23.28 -38.62 -18.08
CA LYS A 354 -24.45 -39.36 -17.60
C LYS A 354 -24.15 -40.26 -16.37
N SER A 355 -22.88 -40.50 -16.07
CA SER A 355 -22.43 -41.23 -14.87
C SER A 355 -22.45 -40.39 -13.58
N GLY A 356 -22.82 -39.11 -13.65
CA GLY A 356 -22.71 -38.17 -12.53
C GLY A 356 -21.32 -37.53 -12.40
N PHE A 357 -20.38 -37.86 -13.29
CA PHE A 357 -19.10 -37.18 -13.41
C PHE A 357 -19.29 -35.82 -14.10
N TYR A 358 -18.56 -34.80 -13.67
CA TYR A 358 -18.47 -33.53 -14.38
C TYR A 358 -17.06 -32.97 -14.42
N VAL A 359 -16.82 -32.13 -15.42
CA VAL A 359 -15.68 -31.22 -15.49
C VAL A 359 -16.20 -29.83 -15.83
N ASP A 360 -15.81 -28.83 -15.07
CA ASP A 360 -16.13 -27.42 -15.28
C ASP A 360 -14.82 -26.65 -15.46
N THR A 361 -14.77 -25.79 -16.47
CA THR A 361 -13.65 -24.88 -16.67
C THR A 361 -14.17 -23.45 -16.75
N GLN A 362 -13.43 -22.54 -16.14
CA GLN A 362 -13.73 -21.10 -16.14
C GLN A 362 -12.48 -20.34 -16.55
N ALA A 363 -12.66 -19.26 -17.28
CA ALA A 363 -11.62 -18.29 -17.58
C ALA A 363 -12.20 -16.88 -17.45
N ALA A 364 -11.46 -15.96 -16.86
CA ALA A 364 -11.91 -14.59 -16.66
C ALA A 364 -10.80 -13.60 -17.03
N VAL A 365 -11.22 -12.42 -17.49
CA VAL A 365 -10.38 -11.23 -17.65
C VAL A 365 -11.09 -10.03 -17.05
N THR A 366 -10.36 -9.19 -16.33
CA THR A 366 -10.89 -8.06 -15.56
C THR A 366 -9.96 -6.86 -15.71
N TRP A 367 -10.52 -5.68 -15.95
CA TRP A 367 -9.82 -4.41 -15.88
C TRP A 367 -10.23 -3.69 -14.59
N TYR A 368 -9.26 -3.15 -13.87
CA TYR A 368 -9.45 -2.48 -12.58
C TYR A 368 -9.16 -0.99 -12.69
N ASP A 369 -9.85 -0.21 -11.88
CA ASP A 369 -9.60 1.21 -11.59
C ASP A 369 -9.64 1.36 -10.06
N SER A 370 -8.56 1.87 -9.47
CA SER A 370 -8.35 1.88 -8.02
C SER A 370 -7.92 3.25 -7.48
N ASP A 371 -8.52 3.66 -6.37
CA ASP A 371 -8.08 4.79 -5.57
C ASP A 371 -7.40 4.28 -4.30
N LEU A 372 -6.21 4.80 -3.98
CA LEU A 372 -5.41 4.43 -2.80
C LEU A 372 -5.20 5.67 -1.94
N ARG A 373 -5.51 5.58 -0.64
CA ARG A 373 -5.39 6.71 0.29
C ARG A 373 -4.67 6.32 1.56
N SER A 374 -3.87 7.26 2.10
CA SER A 374 -3.31 7.13 3.44
C SER A 374 -4.06 8.04 4.41
N SER A 375 -4.77 7.42 5.35
CA SER A 375 -5.43 8.13 6.45
C SER A 375 -4.42 8.72 7.44
N THR A 376 -3.26 8.08 7.62
CA THR A 376 -2.18 8.59 8.48
C THR A 376 -1.54 9.86 7.93
N LEU A 377 -1.35 9.92 6.61
CA LEU A 377 -0.78 11.10 5.92
C LEU A 377 -1.84 12.12 5.50
N GLN A 378 -3.13 11.75 5.56
CA GLN A 378 -4.27 12.57 5.12
C GLN A 378 -4.17 13.01 3.65
N THR A 379 -3.73 12.08 2.79
CA THR A 379 -3.55 12.34 1.36
C THR A 379 -3.94 11.13 0.52
N SER A 380 -4.32 11.40 -0.73
CA SER A 380 -4.33 10.36 -1.76
C SER A 380 -2.89 9.96 -2.10
N LEU A 381 -2.69 8.68 -2.33
CA LEU A 381 -1.44 8.08 -2.79
C LEU A 381 -1.47 7.86 -4.31
N ALA A 382 -2.62 7.40 -4.82
CA ALA A 382 -2.93 7.25 -6.24
C ALA A 382 -4.45 7.38 -6.43
N ASP A 383 -4.87 8.07 -7.49
CA ASP A 383 -6.28 8.19 -7.88
C ASP A 383 -6.46 7.61 -9.29
N GLY A 384 -7.42 6.70 -9.48
CA GLY A 384 -7.71 6.05 -10.77
C GLY A 384 -6.54 5.24 -11.32
N ASN A 385 -5.85 4.47 -10.48
CA ASN A 385 -4.76 3.60 -10.92
C ASN A 385 -5.32 2.39 -11.67
N ASP A 386 -4.89 2.21 -12.91
CA ASP A 386 -5.35 1.14 -13.79
C ASP A 386 -4.72 -0.21 -13.38
N GLY A 387 -5.49 -1.29 -13.54
CA GLY A 387 -5.03 -2.65 -13.34
C GLY A 387 -5.65 -3.66 -14.28
N PHE A 388 -5.06 -4.86 -14.32
CA PHE A 388 -5.55 -5.97 -15.14
C PHE A 388 -5.39 -7.29 -14.41
N GLY A 389 -6.44 -8.10 -14.43
CA GLY A 389 -6.47 -9.44 -13.88
C GLY A 389 -6.91 -10.45 -14.93
N TYR A 390 -6.36 -11.65 -14.86
CA TYR A 390 -6.87 -12.79 -15.60
C TYR A 390 -6.72 -14.06 -14.78
N GLY A 391 -7.47 -15.09 -15.14
CA GLY A 391 -7.35 -16.36 -14.44
C GLY A 391 -8.06 -17.50 -15.14
N PHE A 392 -7.77 -18.70 -14.65
CA PHE A 392 -8.28 -19.94 -15.19
C PHE A 392 -8.50 -20.95 -14.07
N SER A 393 -9.64 -21.63 -14.10
CA SER A 393 -9.99 -22.66 -13.11
C SER A 393 -10.51 -23.91 -13.80
N VAL A 394 -10.13 -25.08 -13.26
CA VAL A 394 -10.71 -26.38 -13.62
C VAL A 394 -11.22 -27.05 -12.35
N GLU A 395 -12.48 -27.45 -12.35
CA GLU A 395 -13.12 -28.24 -11.31
C GLU A 395 -13.60 -29.58 -11.89
N ALA A 396 -13.42 -30.67 -11.15
CA ALA A 396 -14.01 -31.96 -11.47
C ALA A 396 -14.67 -32.57 -10.24
N GLY A 397 -15.75 -33.30 -10.44
CA GLY A 397 -16.45 -33.98 -9.36
C GLY A 397 -17.28 -35.16 -9.82
N GLN A 398 -17.70 -35.99 -8.87
CA GLN A 398 -18.44 -37.21 -9.13
C GLN A 398 -19.64 -37.31 -8.18
N LYS A 399 -20.86 -37.19 -8.70
CA LYS A 399 -22.08 -37.44 -7.92
C LYS A 399 -22.22 -38.94 -7.65
N ILE A 400 -22.42 -39.29 -6.39
CA ILE A 400 -22.64 -40.66 -5.92
C ILE A 400 -24.01 -40.69 -5.25
N ALA A 401 -24.99 -41.32 -5.91
CA ALA A 401 -26.31 -41.52 -5.33
C ALA A 401 -26.24 -42.52 -4.17
N LEU A 402 -26.76 -42.12 -3.00
CA LEU A 402 -26.89 -42.98 -1.82
C LEU A 402 -28.31 -43.55 -1.72
N THR A 403 -29.30 -42.70 -2.00
CA THR A 403 -30.72 -43.06 -2.08
C THR A 403 -31.36 -42.31 -3.25
N SER A 404 -32.68 -42.41 -3.41
CA SER A 404 -33.42 -41.60 -4.39
C SER A 404 -33.40 -40.09 -4.10
N GLN A 405 -33.05 -39.69 -2.87
CA GLN A 405 -33.05 -38.28 -2.45
C GLN A 405 -31.67 -37.81 -1.97
N TRP A 406 -30.81 -38.72 -1.51
CA TRP A 406 -29.50 -38.36 -0.96
C TRP A 406 -28.38 -38.69 -1.93
N SER A 407 -27.43 -37.77 -2.07
CA SER A 407 -26.17 -38.02 -2.78
C SER A 407 -24.98 -37.35 -2.11
N LEU A 408 -23.78 -37.87 -2.39
CA LEU A 408 -22.50 -37.28 -2.03
C LEU A 408 -21.74 -36.90 -3.29
N THR A 409 -21.04 -35.75 -3.26
CA THR A 409 -20.19 -35.32 -4.38
C THR A 409 -18.80 -34.93 -3.88
N PRO A 410 -17.81 -35.83 -3.92
CA PRO A 410 -16.41 -35.43 -3.89
C PRO A 410 -16.08 -34.57 -5.12
N GLN A 411 -15.34 -33.50 -4.90
CA GLN A 411 -14.93 -32.54 -5.93
C GLN A 411 -13.54 -31.98 -5.65
N ALA A 412 -12.80 -31.70 -6.72
CA ALA A 412 -11.48 -31.09 -6.67
C ALA A 412 -11.41 -29.95 -7.69
N GLN A 413 -10.67 -28.90 -7.35
CA GLN A 413 -10.49 -27.73 -8.21
C GLN A 413 -9.04 -27.25 -8.15
N LEU A 414 -8.54 -26.74 -9.27
CA LEU A 414 -7.29 -26.00 -9.36
C LEU A 414 -7.59 -24.68 -10.08
N ALA A 415 -7.19 -23.56 -9.48
CA ALA A 415 -7.41 -22.23 -10.01
C ALA A 415 -6.10 -21.44 -10.01
N TYR A 416 -5.73 -20.89 -11.16
CA TYR A 416 -4.65 -19.93 -11.32
C TYR A 416 -5.24 -18.54 -11.54
N SER A 417 -4.63 -17.53 -10.93
CA SER A 417 -4.99 -16.13 -11.05
C SER A 417 -3.71 -15.30 -11.11
N SER A 418 -3.75 -14.23 -11.90
CA SER A 418 -2.68 -13.26 -11.99
C SER A 418 -3.30 -11.87 -12.04
N VAL A 419 -2.83 -10.97 -11.18
CA VAL A 419 -3.22 -9.56 -11.15
C VAL A 419 -2.00 -8.67 -11.33
N ARG A 420 -2.21 -7.52 -11.94
CA ARG A 420 -1.21 -6.44 -12.04
C ARG A 420 -1.88 -5.08 -11.95
N PHE A 421 -1.12 -4.10 -11.52
CA PHE A 421 -1.49 -2.69 -11.60
C PHE A 421 -0.39 -1.91 -12.34
N ASP A 422 -0.77 -0.79 -12.95
CA ASP A 422 0.18 0.09 -13.61
C ASP A 422 1.04 0.79 -12.55
N SER A 423 2.34 0.97 -12.85
CA SER A 423 3.26 1.65 -11.94
C SER A 423 2.88 3.12 -11.78
N PHE A 424 2.98 3.65 -10.57
CA PHE A 424 2.66 5.05 -10.28
C PHE A 424 3.73 5.68 -9.37
N THR A 425 3.73 7.02 -9.32
CA THR A 425 4.53 7.79 -8.37
C THR A 425 3.59 8.46 -7.37
N ASP A 426 3.81 8.26 -6.07
CA ASP A 426 2.93 8.78 -5.03
C ASP A 426 3.13 10.28 -4.74
N ALA A 427 2.34 10.82 -3.81
CA ALA A 427 2.41 12.22 -3.39
C ALA A 427 3.76 12.66 -2.78
N TYR A 428 4.61 11.72 -2.37
CA TYR A 428 5.93 11.94 -1.78
C TYR A 428 7.08 11.61 -2.76
N GLY A 429 6.75 11.24 -4.00
CA GLY A 429 7.73 10.91 -5.04
C GLY A 429 8.25 9.48 -4.97
N ALA A 430 7.56 8.57 -4.24
CA ALA A 430 7.90 7.15 -4.25
C ALA A 430 7.36 6.51 -5.54
N ASP A 431 8.25 5.86 -6.30
CA ASP A 431 7.84 5.02 -7.43
C ASP A 431 7.37 3.66 -6.90
N VAL A 432 6.21 3.20 -7.35
CA VAL A 432 5.56 1.95 -6.91
C VAL A 432 5.22 1.08 -8.11
N SER A 433 5.58 -0.21 -8.06
CA SER A 433 5.23 -1.20 -9.08
C SER A 433 5.03 -2.59 -8.49
N LEU A 434 4.24 -3.44 -9.17
CA LEU A 434 4.06 -4.84 -8.80
C LEU A 434 5.04 -5.74 -9.56
N ASP A 435 5.82 -6.52 -8.82
CA ASP A 435 6.74 -7.51 -9.38
C ASP A 435 6.08 -8.89 -9.49
N ASP A 436 5.31 -9.31 -8.47
CA ASP A 436 4.54 -10.56 -8.47
C ASP A 436 3.14 -10.38 -7.85
N GLY A 437 2.15 -11.00 -8.48
CA GLY A 437 0.73 -10.96 -8.11
C GLY A 437 -0.01 -12.22 -8.54
N ASP A 438 0.70 -13.36 -8.61
CA ASP A 438 0.15 -14.64 -9.02
C ASP A 438 -0.35 -15.46 -7.81
N SER A 439 -1.43 -16.23 -8.01
CA SER A 439 -1.92 -17.21 -7.04
C SER A 439 -2.27 -18.52 -7.75
N LEU A 440 -2.00 -19.65 -7.09
CA LEU A 440 -2.38 -20.98 -7.54
C LEU A 440 -3.05 -21.71 -6.39
N THR A 441 -4.38 -21.78 -6.39
CA THR A 441 -5.14 -22.42 -5.33
C THR A 441 -5.66 -23.80 -5.74
N GLY A 442 -5.35 -24.82 -4.93
CA GLY A 442 -6.02 -26.11 -4.96
C GLY A 442 -7.19 -26.17 -3.97
N ARG A 443 -8.29 -26.80 -4.34
CA ARG A 443 -9.42 -27.09 -3.44
C ARG A 443 -9.81 -28.55 -3.51
N LEU A 444 -10.00 -29.18 -2.35
CA LEU A 444 -10.68 -30.45 -2.20
C LEU A 444 -11.98 -30.22 -1.42
N GLY A 445 -13.09 -30.79 -1.87
CA GLY A 445 -14.35 -30.68 -1.15
C GLY A 445 -15.25 -31.89 -1.28
N ILE A 446 -16.19 -31.99 -0.35
CA ILE A 446 -17.24 -33.00 -0.35
C ILE A 446 -18.57 -32.35 0.01
N SER A 447 -19.58 -32.53 -0.85
CA SER A 447 -20.94 -32.10 -0.56
C SER A 447 -21.84 -33.29 -0.22
N ALA A 448 -22.83 -33.03 0.64
CA ALA A 448 -23.98 -33.88 0.85
C ALA A 448 -25.23 -33.15 0.40
N ASP A 449 -25.99 -33.79 -0.49
CA ASP A 449 -27.11 -33.21 -1.21
C ASP A 449 -28.40 -33.96 -0.90
N PHE A 450 -29.48 -33.20 -0.68
CA PHE A 450 -30.85 -33.69 -0.56
C PHE A 450 -31.72 -33.13 -1.69
N ASP A 451 -32.23 -34.02 -2.53
CA ASP A 451 -33.04 -33.74 -3.71
C ASP A 451 -34.53 -34.02 -3.45
N SER A 452 -35.41 -33.13 -3.90
CA SER A 452 -36.86 -33.29 -3.87
C SER A 452 -37.48 -32.83 -5.19
N GLU A 453 -38.45 -33.60 -5.68
CA GLU A 453 -39.21 -33.31 -6.91
C GLU A 453 -40.71 -33.44 -6.63
N TRP A 454 -41.50 -32.51 -7.17
CA TRP A 454 -42.96 -32.56 -7.11
C TRP A 454 -43.59 -31.92 -8.35
N LYS A 455 -44.87 -32.21 -8.58
CA LYS A 455 -45.68 -31.55 -9.61
C LYS A 455 -46.58 -30.49 -8.98
N ASP A 456 -46.66 -29.33 -9.61
CA ASP A 456 -47.57 -28.25 -9.20
C ASP A 456 -49.03 -28.52 -9.60
N ALA A 457 -49.95 -27.63 -9.20
CA ALA A 457 -51.37 -27.75 -9.52
C ALA A 457 -51.68 -27.71 -11.04
N SER A 458 -50.75 -27.21 -11.86
CA SER A 458 -50.82 -27.21 -13.32
C SER A 458 -50.15 -28.42 -13.97
N GLY A 459 -49.64 -29.36 -13.16
CA GLY A 459 -48.99 -30.59 -13.61
C GLY A 459 -47.51 -30.41 -13.98
N LYS A 460 -46.94 -29.22 -13.80
CA LYS A 460 -45.54 -28.93 -14.15
C LYS A 460 -44.59 -29.36 -13.05
N THR A 461 -43.40 -29.79 -13.44
CA THR A 461 -42.38 -30.27 -12.51
C THR A 461 -41.66 -29.10 -11.82
N SER A 462 -41.46 -29.23 -10.51
CA SER A 462 -40.63 -28.37 -9.67
C SER A 462 -39.63 -29.23 -8.90
N ARG A 463 -38.43 -28.71 -8.69
CA ARG A 463 -37.33 -29.42 -8.02
C ARG A 463 -36.67 -28.51 -7.01
N SER A 464 -36.33 -29.05 -5.86
CA SER A 464 -35.45 -28.40 -4.89
C SER A 464 -34.26 -29.28 -4.54
N ARG A 465 -33.13 -28.61 -4.29
CA ARG A 465 -31.91 -29.22 -3.76
C ARG A 465 -31.44 -28.39 -2.59
N VAL A 466 -31.04 -29.07 -1.51
CA VAL A 466 -30.33 -28.46 -0.38
C VAL A 466 -29.05 -29.23 -0.17
N TYR A 467 -27.94 -28.53 0.06
CA TYR A 467 -26.67 -29.16 0.31
C TYR A 467 -25.85 -28.45 1.40
N GLY A 468 -25.03 -29.24 2.07
CA GLY A 468 -23.90 -28.77 2.86
C GLY A 468 -22.61 -29.20 2.19
N ILE A 469 -21.56 -28.39 2.30
CA ILE A 469 -20.25 -28.67 1.73
C ILE A 469 -19.14 -28.35 2.73
N ALA A 470 -18.12 -29.21 2.77
CA ALA A 470 -16.86 -28.95 3.44
C ALA A 470 -15.73 -28.90 2.42
N ASN A 471 -14.78 -27.98 2.64
CA ASN A 471 -13.69 -27.67 1.73
C ASN A 471 -12.37 -27.54 2.49
N LEU A 472 -11.30 -27.96 1.83
CA LEU A 472 -9.91 -27.68 2.18
C LEU A 472 -9.27 -26.98 0.98
N TYR A 473 -8.58 -25.88 1.24
CA TYR A 473 -7.86 -25.09 0.24
C TYR A 473 -6.37 -25.08 0.56
N TYR A 474 -5.55 -24.98 -0.47
CA TYR A 474 -4.10 -24.82 -0.37
C TYR A 474 -3.65 -23.83 -1.45
N ASP A 475 -3.00 -22.73 -1.08
CA ASP A 475 -2.25 -21.89 -2.02
C ASP A 475 -0.85 -22.45 -2.20
N PHE A 476 -0.42 -22.58 -3.46
CA PHE A 476 0.87 -23.17 -3.83
C PHE A 476 1.96 -22.13 -4.10
N LEU A 477 1.65 -20.83 -4.07
CA LEU A 477 2.59 -19.74 -4.38
C LEU A 477 2.81 -18.82 -3.16
N ASP A 478 3.88 -18.02 -3.25
CA ASP A 478 4.49 -17.30 -2.14
C ASP A 478 3.93 -15.86 -1.95
N GLY A 479 2.70 -15.61 -2.41
CA GLY A 479 2.01 -14.32 -2.24
C GLY A 479 2.35 -13.26 -3.29
N SER A 480 2.59 -12.02 -2.86
CA SER A 480 2.83 -10.86 -3.73
C SER A 480 4.08 -10.08 -3.33
N ASP A 481 4.69 -9.41 -4.30
CA ASP A 481 5.89 -8.56 -4.14
C ASP A 481 5.70 -7.22 -4.85
N VAL A 482 5.77 -6.14 -4.08
CA VAL A 482 5.64 -4.76 -4.55
C VAL A 482 6.99 -4.05 -4.39
N ASP A 483 7.51 -3.47 -5.46
CA ASP A 483 8.66 -2.58 -5.38
C ASP A 483 8.21 -1.17 -5.02
N VAL A 484 8.79 -0.62 -3.95
CA VAL A 484 8.62 0.78 -3.54
C VAL A 484 9.98 1.47 -3.58
N SER A 485 10.26 2.13 -4.70
CA SER A 485 11.50 2.88 -4.95
C SER A 485 12.76 2.01 -4.78
N GLY A 486 12.72 0.77 -5.29
CA GLY A 486 13.82 -0.20 -5.17
C GLY A 486 13.79 -1.05 -3.89
N THR A 487 12.77 -0.89 -3.05
CA THR A 487 12.57 -1.70 -1.84
C THR A 487 11.46 -2.71 -2.08
N SER A 488 11.77 -4.00 -2.05
CA SER A 488 10.79 -5.08 -2.13
C SER A 488 9.95 -5.16 -0.85
N VAL A 489 8.64 -5.25 -1.03
CA VAL A 489 7.61 -5.27 0.00
C VAL A 489 6.70 -6.44 -0.28
N VAL A 490 6.88 -7.50 0.50
CA VAL A 490 6.21 -8.79 0.30
C VAL A 490 5.06 -9.00 1.27
N SER A 491 4.02 -9.69 0.80
CA SER A 491 2.87 -10.17 1.59
C SER A 491 2.49 -11.58 1.15
N GLU A 492 2.46 -12.51 2.10
CA GLU A 492 2.13 -13.92 1.90
C GLU A 492 1.03 -14.36 2.88
N ASN A 493 -0.13 -14.74 2.34
CA ASN A 493 -1.23 -15.26 3.14
C ASN A 493 -0.96 -16.71 3.57
N GLN A 494 -1.54 -17.12 4.70
CA GLN A 494 -1.48 -18.51 5.16
C GLN A 494 -1.96 -19.48 4.08
N ALA A 495 -1.17 -20.52 3.79
CA ALA A 495 -1.41 -21.39 2.65
C ALA A 495 -2.67 -22.27 2.82
N ILE A 496 -2.95 -22.74 4.04
CA ILE A 496 -3.99 -23.76 4.28
C ILE A 496 -5.26 -23.17 4.89
N TRP A 497 -6.38 -23.32 4.18
CA TRP A 497 -7.70 -22.86 4.65
C TRP A 497 -8.72 -23.98 4.70
N GLY A 498 -9.60 -23.93 5.69
CA GLY A 498 -10.80 -24.77 5.80
C GLY A 498 -12.05 -23.95 5.53
N GLY A 499 -13.05 -24.53 4.88
CA GLY A 499 -14.31 -23.83 4.63
C GLY A 499 -15.54 -24.71 4.69
N LEU A 500 -16.64 -24.13 5.14
CA LEU A 500 -17.97 -24.74 5.15
C LEU A 500 -18.93 -23.89 4.31
N GLY A 501 -19.87 -24.55 3.66
CA GLY A 501 -20.93 -23.89 2.90
C GLY A 501 -22.26 -24.60 3.07
N VAL A 502 -23.33 -23.81 3.00
CA VAL A 502 -24.71 -24.32 2.92
C VAL A 502 -25.38 -23.60 1.77
N GLY A 503 -25.97 -24.37 0.87
CA GLY A 503 -26.62 -23.83 -0.30
C GLY A 503 -27.82 -24.64 -0.72
N GLY A 504 -28.51 -24.12 -1.72
CA GLY A 504 -29.67 -24.78 -2.28
C GLY A 504 -30.13 -24.13 -3.56
N SER A 505 -31.08 -24.80 -4.20
CA SER A 505 -31.69 -24.32 -5.41
C SER A 505 -33.14 -24.77 -5.52
N LEU A 506 -33.92 -24.01 -6.27
CA LEU A 506 -35.32 -24.24 -6.57
C LEU A 506 -35.55 -23.94 -8.05
N SER A 507 -36.12 -24.87 -8.80
CA SER A 507 -36.73 -24.57 -10.10
C SER A 507 -38.19 -24.92 -10.14
N TRP A 508 -38.88 -24.28 -11.09
CA TRP A 508 -40.30 -24.44 -11.29
C TRP A 508 -40.67 -24.26 -12.77
N SER A 509 -41.91 -24.63 -13.10
CA SER A 509 -42.44 -24.58 -14.46
C SER A 509 -41.58 -25.35 -15.45
N ASP A 510 -41.37 -26.64 -15.18
CA ASP A 510 -40.55 -27.54 -16.01
C ASP A 510 -39.11 -27.01 -16.18
N GLU A 511 -38.57 -26.52 -15.06
CA GLU A 511 -37.22 -25.94 -14.96
C GLU A 511 -36.98 -24.70 -15.82
N ARG A 512 -38.03 -24.04 -16.32
CA ARG A 512 -37.90 -22.80 -17.08
C ARG A 512 -37.24 -21.70 -16.27
N TYR A 513 -37.51 -21.67 -14.97
CA TYR A 513 -36.95 -20.71 -14.04
C TYR A 513 -36.23 -21.43 -12.92
N ALA A 514 -35.06 -20.94 -12.52
CA ALA A 514 -34.39 -21.44 -11.33
C ALA A 514 -33.75 -20.31 -10.52
N ALA A 515 -33.78 -20.48 -9.19
CA ALA A 515 -33.08 -19.65 -8.23
C ALA A 515 -32.15 -20.53 -7.41
N HIS A 516 -30.96 -20.04 -7.09
CA HIS A 516 -30.01 -20.75 -6.25
C HIS A 516 -29.22 -19.78 -5.37
N GLY A 517 -28.66 -20.31 -4.30
CA GLY A 517 -27.69 -19.57 -3.50
C GLY A 517 -26.86 -20.47 -2.61
N GLU A 518 -25.74 -19.92 -2.16
CA GLU A 518 -24.82 -20.55 -1.23
C GLU A 518 -24.31 -19.47 -0.27
N ALA A 519 -24.36 -19.74 1.03
CA ALA A 519 -23.62 -19.00 2.04
C ALA A 519 -22.41 -19.84 2.46
N PHE A 520 -21.27 -19.18 2.64
CA PHE A 520 -20.02 -19.85 2.99
C PHE A 520 -19.25 -19.08 4.05
N ALA A 521 -18.42 -19.82 4.79
CA ALA A 521 -17.39 -19.29 5.67
C ALA A 521 -16.10 -20.09 5.48
N ARG A 522 -14.96 -19.42 5.41
CA ARG A 522 -13.63 -20.04 5.37
C ARG A 522 -12.67 -19.33 6.32
N THR A 523 -11.68 -20.04 6.80
CA THR A 523 -10.67 -19.55 7.73
C THR A 523 -9.36 -20.29 7.52
N SER A 524 -8.25 -19.63 7.80
CA SER A 524 -6.95 -20.29 7.89
C SER A 524 -6.92 -21.37 8.98
N LEU A 525 -6.08 -22.38 8.79
CA LEU A 525 -5.99 -23.54 9.70
C LEU A 525 -4.71 -23.63 10.51
N GLU A 526 -3.63 -22.98 10.09
CA GLU A 526 -2.36 -22.99 10.81
C GLU A 526 -2.44 -22.09 12.05
N ASP A 527 -2.86 -20.83 11.87
CA ASP A 527 -3.31 -19.95 12.96
C ASP A 527 -4.80 -19.65 12.80
N PHE A 528 -5.60 -20.45 13.49
CA PHE A 528 -7.04 -20.49 13.29
C PHE A 528 -7.72 -19.16 13.62
N GLY A 529 -8.29 -18.51 12.60
CA GLY A 529 -9.16 -17.35 12.74
C GLY A 529 -8.49 -16.02 12.35
N ASP A 530 -7.16 -16.01 12.29
CA ASP A 530 -6.34 -14.83 11.94
C ASP A 530 -6.73 -14.32 10.56
N SER A 531 -6.86 -15.22 9.58
CA SER A 531 -7.47 -14.90 8.29
C SER A 531 -8.80 -15.62 8.11
N ASN A 532 -9.84 -14.91 7.71
CA ASN A 532 -11.18 -15.46 7.51
C ASN A 532 -12.00 -14.73 6.44
N ALA A 533 -12.99 -15.42 5.87
CA ALA A 533 -13.93 -14.83 4.95
C ALA A 533 -15.32 -15.42 5.09
N VAL A 534 -16.34 -14.56 5.02
CA VAL A 534 -17.75 -14.95 5.07
C VAL A 534 -18.48 -14.27 3.92
N GLY A 535 -19.33 -15.03 3.22
CA GLY A 535 -20.04 -14.46 2.08
C GLY A 535 -21.25 -15.26 1.65
N ALA A 536 -21.93 -14.72 0.66
CA ALA A 536 -23.05 -15.36 -0.01
C ALA A 536 -23.08 -15.05 -1.49
N LYS A 537 -23.54 -16.02 -2.28
CA LYS A 537 -23.79 -15.88 -3.71
C LYS A 537 -25.23 -16.29 -4.00
N ILE A 538 -25.92 -15.54 -4.85
CA ILE A 538 -27.29 -15.79 -5.27
C ILE A 538 -27.35 -15.71 -6.79
N GLY A 539 -28.05 -16.64 -7.41
CA GLY A 539 -28.22 -16.68 -8.86
C GLY A 539 -29.65 -16.95 -9.29
N LEU A 540 -30.01 -16.40 -10.45
CA LEU A 540 -31.27 -16.60 -11.14
C LEU A 540 -30.98 -17.02 -12.56
N SER A 541 -31.77 -17.95 -13.08
CA SER A 541 -31.68 -18.36 -14.49
C SER A 541 -33.05 -18.57 -15.11
N VAL A 542 -33.13 -18.28 -16.41
CA VAL A 542 -34.33 -18.45 -17.24
C VAL A 542 -33.96 -19.12 -18.54
N LYS A 543 -34.60 -20.26 -18.85
CA LYS A 543 -34.47 -20.99 -20.13
C LYS A 543 -35.57 -20.54 -21.11
N TRP A 544 -35.28 -20.50 -22.41
CA TRP A 544 -36.29 -20.26 -23.46
C TRP A 544 -36.07 -21.07 -24.73
#